data_AF-A0A7C7HW85-F1
#
_entry.id   AF-A0A7C7HW85-F1
#
_cell.length_a   1.000
_cell.length_b   1.000
_cell.length_c   1.000
_cell.angle_alpha   90.00
_cell.angle_beta   90.00
_cell.angle_gamma   90.00
#
_symmetry.space_group_name_H-M   'P 1'
#
loop_
_entity.id
_entity.type
_entity.pdbx_description
1 polymer ?
#
loop_
_entity_poly.entity_id
_entity_poly.type
_entity_poly.pdbx_seq_one_letter_code
_entity_poly.pdbx_strand_id
1 'polypeptide(L)'
;MTGTDHQTAEIVLPSGNLNETVSFFSDELGFQLESIFPADDPVEAIMVGSGLRIRFINNDTIHSGTISITGAKSKNLTAPNGTEIQFRESNDSYTLPEGNQSIQVSRLKDGQWKIGRAGMDYRDLIPDRYGGRFIASHIRIPKAGPVSDYVHFHKIRFQMIYCYKGWAKLVYEDQGKPFIFQAGDCVLQPPEIRHRVLENSDGFEVVEISSPASHMTCTDPELDLPTREISPDRDYNGQNFVQHIAKKAEWRPWRYPGFEARDFGFFPATNGIAQASVVRSAGENEIFTAQQDTEFHFIFLLRGGMAIQIQGKDKYDLGEGDSITIPGGMEYSMNNCPKGSEFLEILF
;
A
#
# COMPACT_ATOMS: atom_id res chain seq x y z
N MET A 1 28.17 23.35 31.74
CA MET A 1 28.07 23.39 30.27
C MET A 1 27.98 21.96 29.79
N THR A 2 26.98 21.72 28.96
CA THR A 2 26.46 20.47 28.42
C THR A 2 27.49 19.76 27.56
N GLY A 3 27.96 18.60 28.00
CA GLY A 3 28.65 17.63 27.17
C GLY A 3 27.62 16.62 26.67
N THR A 4 27.19 16.76 25.42
CA THR A 4 26.46 15.75 24.66
C THR A 4 26.96 15.80 23.22
N ASP A 5 27.60 14.71 22.81
CA ASP A 5 27.74 14.18 21.44
C ASP A 5 27.70 15.17 20.27
N HIS A 6 28.87 15.65 19.85
CA HIS A 6 29.08 16.12 18.48
C HIS A 6 29.56 14.96 17.61
N GLN A 7 28.72 13.94 17.44
CA GLN A 7 28.97 12.89 16.45
C GLN A 7 28.38 13.36 15.12
N THR A 8 29.23 13.74 14.19
CA THR A 8 28.85 14.10 12.82
C THR A 8 29.41 13.07 11.85
N ALA A 9 28.55 12.49 11.01
CA ALA A 9 28.97 11.64 9.91
C ALA A 9 29.20 12.47 8.65
N GLU A 10 30.08 12.00 7.78
CA GLU A 10 30.36 12.61 6.48
C GLU A 10 30.69 11.53 5.44
N ILE A 11 30.43 11.84 4.18
CA ILE A 11 30.88 11.04 3.05
C ILE A 11 32.24 11.58 2.62
N VAL A 12 33.25 10.72 2.54
CA VAL A 12 34.58 11.12 2.05
C VAL A 12 34.69 10.78 0.56
N LEU A 13 34.96 11.79 -0.26
CA LEU A 13 35.16 11.69 -1.71
C LEU A 13 36.55 12.22 -2.09
N PRO A 14 37.13 11.77 -3.22
CA PRO A 14 38.38 12.34 -3.69
C PRO A 14 38.20 13.82 -4.00
N SER A 15 39.22 14.65 -3.76
CA SER A 15 39.16 16.07 -4.14
C SER A 15 39.32 16.30 -5.64
N GLY A 16 40.12 15.47 -6.32
CA GLY A 16 40.62 15.79 -7.66
C GLY A 16 41.25 17.19 -7.66
N ASN A 17 40.89 18.02 -8.64
CA ASN A 17 41.10 19.47 -8.54
C ASN A 17 40.09 20.06 -7.54
N LEU A 18 40.57 20.39 -6.33
CA LEU A 18 39.71 20.82 -5.23
C LEU A 18 38.90 22.08 -5.56
N ASN A 19 39.50 23.06 -6.22
CA ASN A 19 38.82 24.32 -6.56
C ASN A 19 37.71 24.10 -7.58
N GLU A 20 37.95 23.28 -8.61
CA GLU A 20 36.94 22.91 -9.59
C GLU A 20 35.81 22.10 -8.95
N THR A 21 36.15 21.15 -8.07
CA THR A 21 35.18 20.33 -7.35
C THR A 21 34.30 21.17 -6.42
N VAL A 22 34.87 22.07 -5.64
CA VAL A 22 34.12 22.99 -4.76
C VAL A 22 33.20 23.89 -5.59
N SER A 23 33.71 24.48 -6.68
CA SER A 23 32.90 25.34 -7.56
C SER A 23 31.76 24.56 -8.21
N PHE A 24 32.00 23.35 -8.69
CA PHE A 24 30.97 22.49 -9.26
C PHE A 24 29.86 22.19 -8.25
N PHE A 25 30.19 21.73 -7.05
CA PHE A 25 29.17 21.39 -6.06
C PHE A 25 28.43 22.64 -5.53
N SER A 26 29.09 23.80 -5.46
CA SER A 26 28.45 25.07 -5.11
C SER A 26 27.49 25.53 -6.21
N ASP A 27 28.02 25.75 -7.42
CA ASP A 27 27.33 26.49 -8.46
C ASP A 27 26.34 25.60 -9.21
N GLU A 28 26.69 24.32 -9.43
CA GLU A 28 25.81 23.38 -10.12
C GLU A 28 24.85 22.66 -9.17
N LEU A 29 25.26 22.35 -7.94
CA LEU A 29 24.45 21.53 -7.03
C LEU A 29 23.87 22.29 -5.85
N GLY A 30 24.26 23.56 -5.64
CA GLY A 30 23.75 24.39 -4.54
C GLY A 30 24.27 24.00 -3.16
N PHE A 31 25.37 23.24 -3.08
CA PHE A 31 26.01 22.93 -1.80
C PHE A 31 26.71 24.17 -1.25
N GLN A 32 26.76 24.29 0.08
CA GLN A 32 27.45 25.37 0.76
C GLN A 32 28.78 24.86 1.31
N LEU A 33 29.83 25.66 1.14
CA LEU A 33 31.13 25.39 1.77
C LEU A 33 30.99 25.58 3.29
N GLU A 34 31.22 24.52 4.05
CA GLU A 34 31.23 24.55 5.51
C GLU A 34 32.63 24.90 6.04
N SER A 35 33.67 24.26 5.50
CA SER A 35 35.06 24.53 5.87
C SER A 35 36.04 24.19 4.75
N ILE A 36 37.21 24.82 4.75
CA ILE A 36 38.32 24.55 3.84
C ILE A 36 39.63 24.60 4.61
N PHE A 37 40.58 23.72 4.30
CA PHE A 37 41.83 23.62 5.04
C PHE A 37 43.03 23.15 4.18
N PRO A 38 44.23 23.73 4.40
CA PRO A 38 44.45 25.05 5.02
C PRO A 38 43.88 26.17 4.12
N ALA A 39 43.82 27.40 4.62
CA ALA A 39 43.19 28.51 3.88
C ALA A 39 44.05 29.07 2.74
N ASP A 40 45.36 28.89 2.81
CA ASP A 40 46.38 29.42 1.88
C ASP A 40 46.79 28.43 0.78
N ASP A 41 46.70 27.12 1.06
CA ASP A 41 46.89 26.04 0.07
C ASP A 41 45.91 24.87 0.34
N PRO A 42 44.62 25.02 0.01
CA PRO A 42 43.60 24.03 0.35
C PRO A 42 43.88 22.61 -0.14
N VAL A 43 43.88 21.64 0.78
CA VAL A 43 43.97 20.20 0.50
C VAL A 43 42.71 19.43 0.88
N GLU A 44 41.82 20.08 1.64
CA GLU A 44 40.55 19.53 2.08
C GLU A 44 39.46 20.61 2.04
N ALA A 45 38.24 20.21 1.66
CA ALA A 45 37.04 21.01 1.85
C ALA A 45 35.87 20.16 2.35
N ILE A 46 35.00 20.74 3.17
CA ILE A 46 33.76 20.12 3.62
C ILE A 46 32.61 20.96 3.11
N MET A 47 31.64 20.31 2.47
CA MET A 47 30.46 20.98 1.92
C MET A 47 29.17 20.30 2.37
N VAL A 48 28.12 21.10 2.55
CA VAL A 48 26.80 20.66 3.03
C VAL A 48 25.70 21.05 2.04
N GLY A 49 24.80 20.12 1.75
CA GLY A 49 23.72 20.35 0.78
C GLY A 49 22.93 19.08 0.52
N SER A 50 21.66 19.22 0.15
CA SER A 50 20.78 18.09 -0.19
C SER A 50 20.74 16.97 0.86
N GLY A 51 20.85 17.33 2.14
CA GLY A 51 20.88 16.38 3.27
C GLY A 51 22.21 15.64 3.46
N LEU A 52 23.26 15.97 2.68
CA LEU A 52 24.59 15.37 2.77
C LEU A 52 25.61 16.34 3.35
N ARG A 53 26.58 15.77 4.07
CA ARG A 53 27.84 16.42 4.47
C ARG A 53 28.99 15.65 3.82
N ILE A 54 29.75 16.32 2.97
CA ILE A 54 30.76 15.68 2.12
C ILE A 54 32.13 16.30 2.40
N ARG A 55 33.12 15.47 2.72
CA ARG A 55 34.53 15.85 2.82
C ARG A 55 35.26 15.47 1.54
N PHE A 56 35.83 16.45 0.86
CA PHE A 56 36.76 16.26 -0.25
C PHE A 56 38.18 16.27 0.29
N ILE A 57 38.94 15.20 0.04
CA ILE A 57 40.33 15.09 0.46
C ILE A 57 41.19 14.55 -0.66
N ASN A 58 42.41 15.06 -0.77
CA ASN A 58 43.40 14.55 -1.73
C ASN A 58 44.04 13.26 -1.20
N ASN A 59 43.48 12.11 -1.59
CA ASN A 59 43.99 10.80 -1.22
C ASN A 59 43.66 9.75 -2.30
N ASP A 60 44.69 9.16 -2.90
CA ASP A 60 44.58 8.21 -4.01
C ASP A 60 43.89 6.87 -3.65
N THR A 61 43.68 6.62 -2.36
CA THR A 61 42.95 5.44 -1.88
C THR A 61 41.43 5.65 -1.82
N ILE A 62 40.96 6.88 -2.05
CA ILE A 62 39.55 7.23 -2.00
C ILE A 62 39.00 7.32 -3.42
N HIS A 63 37.98 6.53 -3.69
CA HIS A 63 37.36 6.45 -5.01
C HIS A 63 36.13 7.37 -5.09
N SER A 64 35.85 7.85 -6.29
CA SER A 64 34.61 8.57 -6.54
C SER A 64 33.41 7.63 -6.38
N GLY A 65 32.24 8.23 -6.16
CA GLY A 65 30.98 7.50 -6.00
C GLY A 65 29.87 8.07 -6.87
N THR A 66 28.65 7.65 -6.56
CA THR A 66 27.43 8.18 -7.19
C THR A 66 26.58 8.87 -6.13
N ILE A 67 26.24 10.13 -6.36
CA ILE A 67 25.26 10.88 -5.56
C ILE A 67 23.98 10.97 -6.36
N SER A 68 22.87 10.47 -5.80
CA SER A 68 21.56 10.65 -6.41
C SER A 68 20.81 11.79 -5.75
N ILE A 69 20.33 12.75 -6.55
CA ILE A 69 19.58 13.92 -6.07
C ILE A 69 18.18 13.88 -6.70
N THR A 70 17.15 14.00 -5.88
CA THR A 70 15.78 14.14 -6.35
C THR A 70 15.50 15.59 -6.76
N GLY A 71 15.04 15.83 -8.00
CA GLY A 71 14.69 17.19 -8.45
C GLY A 71 14.70 17.39 -9.98
N ALA A 72 14.39 18.62 -10.41
CA ALA A 72 14.05 18.99 -11.79
C ALA A 72 15.22 19.01 -12.80
N LYS A 73 16.47 18.74 -12.38
CA LYS A 73 17.57 18.61 -13.34
C LYS A 73 17.45 17.26 -14.04
N SER A 74 17.33 17.22 -15.36
CA SER A 74 17.06 15.98 -16.11
C SER A 74 18.32 15.29 -16.65
N LYS A 75 19.51 15.89 -16.44
CA LYS A 75 20.76 15.40 -17.02
C LYS A 75 21.76 15.02 -15.94
N ASN A 76 22.22 13.77 -15.98
CA ASN A 76 23.32 13.30 -15.14
C ASN A 76 24.60 14.09 -15.43
N LEU A 77 25.35 14.39 -14.38
CA LEU A 77 26.60 15.15 -14.46
C LEU A 77 27.74 14.31 -13.89
N THR A 78 28.97 14.63 -14.29
CA THR A 78 30.19 14.08 -13.67
C THR A 78 30.96 15.24 -13.08
N ALA A 79 31.18 15.21 -11.76
CA ALA A 79 31.98 16.20 -11.07
C ALA A 79 33.46 16.08 -11.48
N PRO A 80 34.27 17.15 -11.33
CA PRO A 80 35.71 17.13 -11.64
C PRO A 80 36.51 16.06 -10.90
N ASN A 81 36.07 15.67 -9.71
CA ASN A 81 36.65 14.56 -8.94
C ASN A 81 36.20 13.16 -9.40
N GLY A 82 35.46 13.06 -10.50
CA GLY A 82 34.94 11.80 -11.04
C GLY A 82 33.65 11.28 -10.35
N THR A 83 33.05 12.05 -9.43
CA THR A 83 31.78 11.67 -8.78
C THR A 83 30.63 11.81 -9.76
N GLU A 84 29.82 10.77 -9.91
CA GLU A 84 28.62 10.81 -10.76
C GLU A 84 27.45 11.42 -9.99
N ILE A 85 26.79 12.41 -10.59
CA ILE A 85 25.56 13.00 -10.06
C ILE A 85 24.39 12.52 -10.91
N GLN A 86 23.52 11.73 -10.30
CA GLN A 86 22.33 11.19 -10.94
C GLN A 86 21.09 11.91 -10.44
N PHE A 87 20.41 12.61 -11.33
CA PHE A 87 19.15 13.24 -10.96
C PHE A 87 18.00 12.28 -11.21
N ARG A 88 17.09 12.22 -10.24
CA ARG A 88 15.87 11.42 -10.32
C ARG A 88 14.68 12.32 -10.12
N GLU A 89 13.59 12.02 -10.82
CA GLU A 89 12.32 12.68 -10.54
C GLU A 89 11.88 12.37 -9.11
N SER A 90 11.15 13.32 -8.52
CA SER A 90 10.48 13.07 -7.25
C SER A 90 9.48 11.94 -7.46
N ASN A 91 9.60 10.89 -6.65
CA ASN A 91 8.75 9.71 -6.76
C ASN A 91 7.41 9.99 -6.06
N ASP A 92 6.76 11.07 -6.50
CA ASP A 92 5.53 11.61 -5.92
C ASP A 92 4.28 10.85 -6.34
N SER A 93 4.38 10.05 -7.40
CA SER A 93 3.29 9.25 -7.92
C SER A 93 3.63 7.77 -7.96
N TYR A 94 2.59 6.94 -8.03
CA TYR A 94 2.70 5.54 -8.41
C TYR A 94 2.46 5.38 -9.92
N THR A 95 3.01 4.31 -10.50
CA THR A 95 2.64 3.88 -11.85
C THR A 95 1.44 2.95 -11.77
N LEU A 96 0.40 3.21 -12.57
CA LEU A 96 -0.78 2.34 -12.68
C LEU A 96 -0.72 1.53 -14.00
N PRO A 97 -0.39 0.22 -13.97
CA PRO A 97 -0.40 -0.61 -15.16
C PRO A 97 -1.82 -0.77 -15.74
N GLU A 98 -1.97 -0.89 -17.07
CA GLU A 98 -3.28 -1.06 -17.75
C GLU A 98 -4.09 -2.27 -17.24
N GLY A 99 -3.39 -3.32 -16.78
CA GLY A 99 -3.98 -4.53 -16.23
C GLY A 99 -4.25 -5.60 -17.29
N ASN A 100 -4.08 -6.87 -16.92
CA ASN A 100 -4.39 -8.01 -17.80
C ASN A 100 -5.38 -8.96 -17.10
N GLN A 101 -6.67 -8.63 -17.19
CA GLN A 101 -7.69 -9.43 -16.53
C GLN A 101 -7.64 -10.90 -16.95
N SER A 102 -7.76 -11.77 -15.95
CA SER A 102 -7.72 -13.21 -16.10
C SER A 102 -8.63 -13.86 -15.04
N ILE A 103 -9.12 -15.07 -15.28
CA ILE A 103 -9.83 -15.81 -14.23
C ILE A 103 -8.77 -16.39 -13.30
N GLN A 104 -8.68 -15.87 -12.07
CA GLN A 104 -7.80 -16.37 -11.01
C GLN A 104 -8.65 -17.04 -9.94
N VAL A 105 -8.27 -18.24 -9.51
CA VAL A 105 -8.94 -18.94 -8.40
C VAL A 105 -7.89 -19.31 -7.36
N SER A 106 -8.03 -18.78 -6.14
CA SER A 106 -7.13 -19.09 -5.03
C SER A 106 -7.86 -19.93 -3.99
N ARG A 107 -7.45 -21.20 -3.85
CA ARG A 107 -8.04 -22.14 -2.90
C ARG A 107 -7.33 -22.08 -1.56
N LEU A 108 -8.08 -22.00 -0.47
CA LEU A 108 -7.48 -21.98 0.87
C LEU A 108 -6.75 -23.30 1.16
N LYS A 109 -7.35 -24.43 0.77
CA LYS A 109 -6.79 -25.79 0.97
C LYS A 109 -5.45 -26.00 0.25
N ASP A 110 -5.25 -25.31 -0.88
CA ASP A 110 -4.04 -25.38 -1.70
C ASP A 110 -3.13 -24.15 -1.45
N GLY A 111 -3.45 -23.36 -0.43
CA GLY A 111 -2.88 -22.06 -0.17
C GLY A 111 -1.39 -22.12 0.13
N GLN A 112 -0.59 -21.49 -0.72
CA GLN A 112 0.84 -21.28 -0.47
C GLN A 112 1.02 -20.01 0.36
N TRP A 113 1.30 -20.21 1.65
CA TRP A 113 1.61 -19.12 2.56
C TRP A 113 3.09 -18.76 2.47
N LYS A 114 3.37 -17.46 2.40
CA LYS A 114 4.72 -16.89 2.40
C LYS A 114 4.87 -15.99 3.61
N ILE A 115 5.98 -16.12 4.33
CA ILE A 115 6.30 -15.17 5.40
C ILE A 115 6.68 -13.84 4.75
N GLY A 116 5.92 -12.80 5.04
CA GLY A 116 6.17 -11.44 4.58
C GLY A 116 6.79 -10.56 5.66
N ARG A 117 6.46 -9.27 5.63
CA ARG A 117 6.95 -8.30 6.62
C ARG A 117 6.43 -8.63 8.03
N ALA A 118 7.25 -8.28 9.04
CA ALA A 118 6.90 -8.40 10.46
C ALA A 118 6.40 -9.79 10.91
N GLY A 119 6.79 -10.86 10.21
CA GLY A 119 6.38 -12.23 10.55
C GLY A 119 4.93 -12.58 10.23
N MET A 120 4.25 -11.80 9.39
CA MET A 120 2.89 -12.08 8.93
C MET A 120 2.92 -13.10 7.78
N ASP A 121 1.95 -14.02 7.75
CA ASP A 121 1.79 -15.00 6.67
C ASP A 121 0.89 -14.41 5.58
N TYR A 122 1.33 -14.45 4.33
CA TYR A 122 0.57 -13.94 3.17
C TYR A 122 0.23 -15.08 2.21
N ARG A 123 -1.03 -15.13 1.78
CA ARG A 123 -1.47 -15.96 0.65
C ARG A 123 -2.00 -15.04 -0.45
N ASP A 124 -1.42 -15.18 -1.64
CA ASP A 124 -1.85 -14.42 -2.81
C ASP A 124 -3.22 -14.93 -3.31
N LEU A 125 -4.15 -14.00 -3.54
CA LEU A 125 -5.50 -14.30 -4.01
C LEU A 125 -5.64 -14.07 -5.51
N ILE A 126 -4.68 -13.35 -6.12
CA ILE A 126 -4.55 -13.10 -7.56
C ILE A 126 -3.07 -13.20 -7.96
N PRO A 127 -2.47 -14.40 -8.08
CA PRO A 127 -1.02 -14.56 -8.23
C PRO A 127 -0.36 -13.80 -9.39
N ASP A 128 -1.08 -13.56 -10.48
CA ASP A 128 -0.59 -12.77 -11.63
C ASP A 128 -0.72 -11.25 -11.44
N ARG A 129 -1.34 -10.82 -10.33
CA ARG A 129 -1.56 -9.43 -9.90
C ARG A 129 -2.31 -8.59 -10.92
N TYR A 130 -3.04 -9.23 -11.84
CA TYR A 130 -3.59 -8.58 -13.02
C TYR A 130 -2.55 -7.65 -13.68
N GLY A 131 -1.32 -8.14 -13.85
CA GLY A 131 -0.29 -7.44 -14.60
C GLY A 131 0.26 -6.24 -13.83
N GLY A 132 0.15 -6.31 -12.50
CA GLY A 132 0.54 -5.26 -11.57
C GLY A 132 -0.55 -4.23 -11.26
N ARG A 133 -1.74 -4.35 -11.85
CA ARG A 133 -2.84 -3.39 -11.60
C ARG A 133 -3.48 -3.57 -10.22
N PHE A 134 -3.58 -4.81 -9.73
CA PHE A 134 -4.20 -5.12 -8.44
C PHE A 134 -3.39 -6.16 -7.67
N ILE A 135 -3.38 -6.05 -6.35
CA ILE A 135 -3.01 -7.14 -5.45
C ILE A 135 -4.19 -7.44 -4.53
N ALA A 136 -4.45 -8.73 -4.31
CA ALA A 136 -5.38 -9.21 -3.30
C ALA A 136 -4.66 -10.23 -2.43
N SER A 137 -4.64 -10.01 -1.12
CA SER A 137 -3.89 -10.82 -0.17
C SER A 137 -4.80 -11.30 0.96
N HIS A 138 -4.69 -12.58 1.31
CA HIS A 138 -5.17 -13.07 2.60
C HIS A 138 -3.98 -13.10 3.54
N ILE A 139 -4.01 -12.28 4.59
CA ILE A 139 -2.92 -12.10 5.54
C ILE A 139 -3.34 -12.69 6.88
N ARG A 140 -2.46 -13.48 7.50
CA ARG A 140 -2.65 -14.08 8.83
C ARG A 140 -1.55 -13.64 9.78
N ILE A 141 -1.95 -13.26 10.99
CA ILE A 141 -1.06 -12.99 12.11
C ILE A 141 -1.31 -14.07 13.19
N PRO A 142 -0.40 -15.06 13.32
CA PRO A 142 -0.66 -16.20 14.21
C PRO A 142 -0.70 -15.85 15.70
N LYS A 143 0.07 -14.84 16.13
CA LYS A 143 0.26 -14.50 17.54
C LYS A 143 -0.22 -13.09 17.84
N ALA A 144 -0.98 -12.96 18.91
CA ALA A 144 -1.45 -11.72 19.49
C ALA A 144 -0.29 -10.85 20.00
N GLY A 145 -0.59 -9.58 20.18
CA GLY A 145 0.21 -8.66 20.97
C GLY A 145 0.43 -7.31 20.29
N PRO A 146 1.32 -6.49 20.88
CA PRO A 146 1.73 -5.23 20.29
C PRO A 146 2.35 -5.45 18.91
N VAL A 147 1.97 -4.62 17.94
CA VAL A 147 2.59 -4.62 16.63
C VAL A 147 3.70 -3.57 16.63
N SER A 148 4.91 -3.96 16.25
CA SER A 148 6.05 -3.04 16.07
C SER A 148 5.92 -2.25 14.76
N ASP A 149 4.76 -1.65 14.55
CA ASP A 149 4.46 -0.79 13.42
C ASP A 149 4.90 0.65 13.68
N TYR A 150 5.06 1.43 12.62
CA TYR A 150 5.38 2.86 12.67
C TYR A 150 4.33 3.65 11.88
N VAL A 151 4.26 4.96 12.08
CA VAL A 151 3.35 5.80 11.29
C VAL A 151 3.82 5.76 9.84
N HIS A 152 2.92 5.33 8.96
CA HIS A 152 3.21 5.22 7.54
C HIS A 152 1.97 5.48 6.69
N PHE A 153 2.20 5.63 5.40
CA PHE A 153 1.16 5.79 4.40
C PHE A 153 1.60 5.15 3.08
N HIS A 154 0.63 4.96 2.17
CA HIS A 154 0.88 4.36 0.87
C HIS A 154 0.57 5.34 -0.25
N LYS A 155 1.44 5.38 -1.26
CA LYS A 155 1.18 6.08 -2.54
C LYS A 155 0.46 5.13 -3.47
N ILE A 156 -0.87 5.15 -3.42
CA ILE A 156 -1.75 4.15 -4.05
C ILE A 156 -2.93 4.84 -4.73
N ARG A 157 -3.58 4.12 -5.64
CA ARG A 157 -4.91 4.46 -6.14
C ARG A 157 -5.99 4.06 -5.16
N PHE A 158 -5.86 2.90 -4.51
CA PHE A 158 -6.90 2.36 -3.64
C PHE A 158 -6.32 1.32 -2.69
N GLN A 159 -6.83 1.27 -1.45
CA GLN A 159 -6.59 0.17 -0.53
C GLN A 159 -7.79 -0.04 0.39
N MET A 160 -8.14 -1.30 0.62
CA MET A 160 -9.03 -1.68 1.72
C MET A 160 -8.48 -2.87 2.49
N ILE A 161 -8.88 -2.95 3.75
CA ILE A 161 -8.71 -4.14 4.58
C ILE A 161 -10.06 -4.57 5.14
N TYR A 162 -10.38 -5.85 4.98
CA TYR A 162 -11.55 -6.49 5.58
C TYR A 162 -11.09 -7.47 6.66
N CYS A 163 -11.63 -7.35 7.88
CA CYS A 163 -11.28 -8.27 8.94
C CYS A 163 -12.05 -9.58 8.76
N TYR A 164 -11.32 -10.64 8.41
CA TYR A 164 -11.90 -11.95 8.22
C TYR A 164 -12.07 -12.69 9.54
N LYS A 165 -11.04 -12.70 10.40
CA LYS A 165 -11.07 -13.31 11.73
C LYS A 165 -10.29 -12.48 12.74
N GLY A 166 -10.68 -12.60 14.02
CA GLY A 166 -10.01 -11.93 15.13
C GLY A 166 -10.31 -10.43 15.20
N TRP A 167 -9.34 -9.67 15.70
CA TRP A 167 -9.38 -8.20 15.75
C TRP A 167 -7.98 -7.57 15.77
N ALA A 168 -7.92 -6.31 15.37
CA ALA A 168 -6.77 -5.43 15.56
C ALA A 168 -7.21 -4.07 16.09
N LYS A 169 -6.31 -3.35 16.74
CA LYS A 169 -6.50 -1.97 17.17
C LYS A 169 -5.76 -1.05 16.22
N LEU A 170 -6.50 -0.19 15.56
CA LEU A 170 -6.00 0.69 14.50
C LEU A 170 -6.12 2.15 14.91
N VAL A 171 -5.26 3.00 14.36
CA VAL A 171 -5.37 4.45 14.45
C VAL A 171 -5.05 5.07 13.09
N TYR A 172 -5.84 6.07 12.71
CA TYR A 172 -5.74 6.77 11.43
C TYR A 172 -5.70 8.28 11.68
N GLU A 173 -4.96 8.98 10.84
CA GLU A 173 -4.87 10.44 10.80
C GLU A 173 -6.27 11.07 10.74
N ASP A 174 -6.53 12.02 11.63
CA ASP A 174 -7.74 12.85 11.70
C ASP A 174 -9.06 12.10 11.95
N GLN A 175 -9.00 10.80 12.25
CA GLN A 175 -10.17 9.96 12.55
C GLN A 175 -10.43 9.79 14.05
N GLY A 176 -9.70 10.53 14.89
CA GLY A 176 -9.83 10.50 16.34
C GLY A 176 -9.04 9.38 17.01
N LYS A 177 -9.57 8.85 18.11
CA LYS A 177 -8.85 7.88 18.97
C LYS A 177 -8.74 6.51 18.29
N PRO A 178 -7.73 5.69 18.67
CA PRO A 178 -7.63 4.31 18.21
C PRO A 178 -8.92 3.52 18.46
N PHE A 179 -9.30 2.66 17.52
CA PHE A 179 -10.52 1.85 17.58
C PHE A 179 -10.23 0.36 17.32
N ILE A 180 -11.18 -0.49 17.69
CA ILE A 180 -11.11 -1.94 17.43
C ILE A 180 -11.73 -2.24 16.07
N PHE A 181 -10.94 -2.84 15.20
CA PHE A 181 -11.31 -3.40 13.91
C PHE A 181 -11.43 -4.92 14.07
N GLN A 182 -12.64 -5.46 13.98
CA GLN A 182 -12.92 -6.87 14.30
C GLN A 182 -13.61 -7.60 13.15
N ALA A 183 -13.70 -8.93 13.22
CA ALA A 183 -14.29 -9.77 12.19
C ALA A 183 -15.63 -9.21 11.64
N GLY A 184 -15.68 -9.03 10.33
CA GLY A 184 -16.80 -8.42 9.60
C GLY A 184 -16.63 -6.93 9.27
N ASP A 185 -15.80 -6.20 10.01
CA ASP A 185 -15.54 -4.79 9.75
C ASP A 185 -14.67 -4.63 8.50
N CYS A 186 -14.79 -3.47 7.84
CA CYS A 186 -13.98 -3.09 6.69
C CYS A 186 -13.49 -1.65 6.82
N VAL A 187 -12.27 -1.38 6.38
CA VAL A 187 -11.71 -0.02 6.34
C VAL A 187 -11.26 0.29 4.91
N LEU A 188 -11.73 1.42 4.38
CA LEU A 188 -11.13 2.07 3.22
C LEU A 188 -9.95 2.91 3.72
N GLN A 189 -8.75 2.60 3.24
CA GLN A 189 -7.54 3.37 3.52
C GLN A 189 -7.28 4.24 2.28
N PRO A 190 -7.78 5.49 2.25
CA PRO A 190 -7.59 6.33 1.08
C PRO A 190 -6.09 6.67 0.89
N PRO A 191 -5.69 7.11 -0.31
CA PRO A 191 -4.30 7.40 -0.63
C PRO A 191 -3.63 8.33 0.40
N GLU A 192 -2.43 7.98 0.83
CA GLU A 192 -1.59 8.81 1.70
C GLU A 192 -2.14 9.11 3.12
N ILE A 193 -3.22 8.45 3.56
CA ILE A 193 -3.65 8.54 4.96
C ILE A 193 -2.59 7.94 5.90
N ARG A 194 -2.13 8.71 6.89
CA ARG A 194 -1.22 8.16 7.91
C ARG A 194 -1.98 7.21 8.81
N HIS A 195 -1.40 6.06 9.07
CA HIS A 195 -2.01 5.06 9.93
C HIS A 195 -0.98 4.17 10.61
N ARG A 196 -1.47 3.43 11.62
CA ARG A 196 -0.67 2.47 12.39
C ARG A 196 -1.55 1.38 12.99
N VAL A 197 -1.06 0.15 12.97
CA VAL A 197 -1.58 -0.97 13.75
C VAL A 197 -0.90 -0.98 15.12
N LEU A 198 -1.69 -0.95 16.20
CA LEU A 198 -1.15 -0.89 17.57
C LEU A 198 -0.98 -2.27 18.18
N GLU A 199 -1.99 -3.12 18.05
CA GLU A 199 -2.03 -4.48 18.62
C GLU A 199 -3.04 -5.33 17.85
N ASN A 200 -2.91 -6.66 17.94
CA ASN A 200 -3.85 -7.61 17.34
C ASN A 200 -4.11 -8.82 18.24
N SER A 201 -5.16 -9.57 17.89
CA SER A 201 -5.53 -10.84 18.52
C SER A 201 -4.80 -12.04 17.93
N ASP A 202 -4.81 -13.16 18.66
CA ASP A 202 -4.34 -14.45 18.13
C ASP A 202 -5.17 -14.85 16.90
N GLY A 203 -4.49 -15.36 15.87
CA GLY A 203 -5.14 -15.81 14.63
C GLY A 203 -5.91 -14.71 13.90
N PHE A 204 -5.49 -13.44 14.01
CA PHE A 204 -6.06 -12.35 13.24
C PHE A 204 -5.83 -12.57 11.74
N GLU A 205 -6.90 -12.49 10.95
CA GLU A 205 -6.88 -12.69 9.50
C GLU A 205 -7.54 -11.50 8.81
N VAL A 206 -6.92 -10.98 7.75
CA VAL A 206 -7.47 -9.91 6.92
C VAL A 206 -7.41 -10.26 5.43
N VAL A 207 -8.41 -9.79 4.69
CA VAL A 207 -8.35 -9.71 3.23
C VAL A 207 -8.01 -8.27 2.87
N GLU A 208 -6.87 -8.07 2.21
CA GLU A 208 -6.40 -6.77 1.75
C GLU A 208 -6.47 -6.71 0.23
N ILE A 209 -7.04 -5.62 -0.30
CA ILE A 209 -7.02 -5.30 -1.73
C ILE A 209 -6.28 -3.98 -1.88
N SER A 210 -5.33 -3.89 -2.81
CA SER A 210 -4.64 -2.63 -3.14
C SER A 210 -4.43 -2.48 -4.65
N SER A 211 -4.39 -1.22 -5.10
CA SER A 211 -4.04 -0.84 -6.47
C SER A 211 -3.14 0.39 -6.45
N PRO A 212 -2.02 0.42 -7.19
CA PRO A 212 -1.43 -0.70 -7.93
C PRO A 212 -0.89 -1.81 -7.03
N ALA A 213 -0.59 -2.97 -7.61
CA ALA A 213 -0.09 -4.15 -6.90
C ALA A 213 1.29 -3.96 -6.25
N SER A 214 2.09 -3.04 -6.82
CA SER A 214 3.38 -2.61 -6.29
C SER A 214 3.32 -1.11 -6.11
N HIS A 215 3.53 -0.65 -4.89
CA HIS A 215 3.39 0.75 -4.53
C HIS A 215 4.37 1.13 -3.42
N MET A 216 4.63 2.43 -3.30
CA MET A 216 5.53 2.95 -2.28
C MET A 216 4.82 3.00 -0.92
N THR A 217 5.51 2.52 0.12
CA THR A 217 5.15 2.77 1.52
C THR A 217 6.13 3.79 2.07
N CYS A 218 5.63 4.92 2.56
CA CYS A 218 6.43 5.99 3.14
C CYS A 218 6.23 6.02 4.66
N THR A 219 7.30 6.26 5.41
CA THR A 219 7.23 6.46 6.86
C THR A 219 7.13 7.94 7.19
N ASP A 220 6.43 8.27 8.27
CA ASP A 220 6.31 9.65 8.77
C ASP A 220 6.78 9.69 10.23
N PRO A 221 8.11 9.79 10.48
CA PRO A 221 8.66 9.68 11.83
C PRO A 221 8.40 10.91 12.71
N GLU A 222 7.98 12.03 12.12
CA GLU A 222 7.71 13.28 12.83
C GLU A 222 6.23 13.40 13.25
N LEU A 223 5.34 12.61 12.64
CA LEU A 223 3.91 12.62 12.93
C LEU A 223 3.55 11.58 14.01
N ASP A 224 2.93 12.06 15.08
CA ASP A 224 2.32 11.22 16.11
C ASP A 224 0.84 10.94 15.80
N LEU A 225 0.41 9.70 16.07
CA LEU A 225 -1.01 9.30 16.04
C LEU A 225 -1.52 8.96 17.45
N PRO A 226 -2.76 9.34 17.79
CA PRO A 226 -3.72 10.07 16.96
C PRO A 226 -3.35 11.56 16.80
N THR A 227 -3.74 12.17 15.68
CA THR A 227 -3.60 13.61 15.48
C THR A 227 -4.51 14.39 16.43
N ARG A 228 -4.17 15.66 16.69
CA ARG A 228 -4.97 16.55 17.55
C ARG A 228 -6.26 17.01 16.88
N GLU A 229 -6.18 17.29 15.58
CA GLU A 229 -7.32 17.68 14.77
C GLU A 229 -8.12 16.44 14.36
N ILE A 230 -9.44 16.58 14.32
CA ILE A 230 -10.34 15.51 13.88
C ILE A 230 -11.12 16.06 12.69
N SER A 231 -10.91 15.45 11.53
CA SER A 231 -11.51 15.83 10.26
C SER A 231 -11.97 14.56 9.53
N PRO A 232 -13.11 13.97 9.94
CA PRO A 232 -13.56 12.67 9.40
C PRO A 232 -13.81 12.71 7.89
N ASP A 233 -14.23 13.87 7.38
CA ASP A 233 -14.53 14.11 5.96
C ASP A 233 -13.33 14.66 5.18
N ARG A 234 -12.11 14.54 5.70
CA ARG A 234 -10.89 14.97 4.98
C ARG A 234 -10.79 14.26 3.64
N ASP A 235 -10.48 15.03 2.60
CA ASP A 235 -10.15 14.51 1.28
C ASP A 235 -8.67 14.09 1.22
N TYR A 236 -8.45 12.87 0.79
CA TYR A 236 -7.16 12.23 0.63
C TYR A 236 -7.00 11.84 -0.85
N ASN A 237 -6.54 12.80 -1.65
CA ASN A 237 -6.38 12.67 -3.09
C ASN A 237 -7.67 12.19 -3.79
N GLY A 238 -8.81 12.84 -3.49
CA GLY A 238 -10.11 12.53 -4.08
C GLY A 238 -10.83 11.35 -3.43
N GLN A 239 -10.46 10.93 -2.23
CA GLN A 239 -11.13 9.86 -1.48
C GLN A 239 -11.25 10.20 0.01
N ASN A 240 -12.25 9.62 0.67
CA ASN A 240 -12.44 9.76 2.11
C ASN A 240 -12.13 8.46 2.85
N PHE A 241 -11.79 8.59 4.13
CA PHE A 241 -11.70 7.44 5.01
C PHE A 241 -13.10 6.85 5.27
N VAL A 242 -13.21 5.52 5.30
CA VAL A 242 -14.45 4.84 5.67
C VAL A 242 -14.16 3.73 6.66
N GLN A 243 -14.87 3.76 7.79
CA GLN A 243 -14.93 2.66 8.75
C GLN A 243 -16.30 1.99 8.67
N HIS A 244 -16.39 0.87 7.98
CA HIS A 244 -17.58 0.02 8.01
C HIS A 244 -17.57 -0.86 9.27
N ILE A 245 -18.63 -0.74 10.08
CA ILE A 245 -18.81 -1.52 11.30
C ILE A 245 -19.91 -2.56 11.08
N ALA A 246 -19.53 -3.83 10.99
CA ALA A 246 -20.43 -4.93 10.64
C ALA A 246 -21.68 -5.00 11.53
N LYS A 247 -21.51 -4.78 12.84
CA LYS A 247 -22.58 -4.86 13.85
C LYS A 247 -23.60 -3.73 13.75
N LYS A 248 -23.26 -2.63 13.08
CA LYS A 248 -24.14 -1.47 12.88
C LYS A 248 -24.73 -1.40 11.47
N ALA A 249 -24.26 -2.26 10.58
CA ALA A 249 -24.64 -2.24 9.18
C ALA A 249 -26.00 -2.89 8.94
N GLU A 250 -26.76 -2.28 8.05
CA GLU A 250 -28.06 -2.79 7.60
C GLU A 250 -27.88 -3.71 6.40
N TRP A 251 -28.57 -4.85 6.41
CA TRP A 251 -28.73 -5.68 5.23
C TRP A 251 -29.83 -5.10 4.36
N ARG A 252 -29.54 -4.92 3.08
CA ARG A 252 -30.49 -4.41 2.07
C ARG A 252 -30.56 -5.38 0.91
N PRO A 253 -31.67 -5.43 0.15
CA PRO A 253 -31.74 -6.24 -1.06
C PRO A 253 -30.54 -5.96 -1.97
N TRP A 254 -29.90 -7.02 -2.45
CA TRP A 254 -28.81 -6.90 -3.41
C TRP A 254 -29.36 -6.77 -4.83
N ARG A 255 -28.48 -6.50 -5.80
CA ARG A 255 -28.87 -6.30 -7.21
C ARG A 255 -29.51 -7.51 -7.89
N TYR A 256 -29.36 -8.71 -7.31
CA TYR A 256 -30.03 -9.92 -7.77
C TYR A 256 -30.99 -10.47 -6.70
N PRO A 257 -32.20 -10.92 -7.09
CA PRO A 257 -33.15 -11.55 -6.18
C PRO A 257 -32.57 -12.73 -5.40
N GLY A 258 -33.03 -12.92 -4.16
CA GLY A 258 -32.56 -13.98 -3.27
C GLY A 258 -31.29 -13.62 -2.47
N PHE A 259 -30.73 -12.43 -2.68
CA PHE A 259 -29.56 -11.96 -1.96
C PHE A 259 -29.80 -10.62 -1.26
N GLU A 260 -29.05 -10.41 -0.20
CA GLU A 260 -28.96 -9.15 0.53
C GLU A 260 -27.50 -8.78 0.71
N ALA A 261 -27.20 -7.48 0.81
CA ALA A 261 -25.86 -6.98 0.95
C ALA A 261 -25.75 -5.92 2.04
N ARG A 262 -24.55 -5.86 2.63
CA ARG A 262 -24.08 -4.73 3.44
C ARG A 262 -23.03 -3.99 2.61
N ASP A 263 -23.47 -2.90 1.99
CA ASP A 263 -22.58 -2.00 1.26
C ASP A 263 -21.68 -1.23 2.24
N PHE A 264 -20.40 -1.08 1.89
CA PHE A 264 -19.45 -0.41 2.76
C PHE A 264 -19.45 1.11 2.63
N GLY A 265 -20.13 1.67 1.63
CA GLY A 265 -20.14 3.11 1.34
C GLY A 265 -18.95 3.57 0.48
N PHE A 266 -18.23 2.64 -0.17
CA PHE A 266 -16.99 2.97 -0.89
C PHE A 266 -17.23 3.71 -2.20
N PHE A 267 -18.36 3.50 -2.87
CA PHE A 267 -18.65 4.15 -4.14
C PHE A 267 -18.65 5.69 -4.01
N PRO A 268 -19.43 6.32 -3.12
CA PRO A 268 -19.34 7.77 -2.92
C PRO A 268 -17.99 8.19 -2.30
N ALA A 269 -17.43 7.43 -1.36
CA ALA A 269 -16.18 7.78 -0.69
C ALA A 269 -14.94 7.73 -1.60
N THR A 270 -15.04 7.06 -2.75
CA THR A 270 -13.97 6.98 -3.75
C THR A 270 -14.31 7.70 -5.05
N ASN A 271 -15.34 8.56 -5.05
CA ASN A 271 -15.83 9.26 -6.26
C ASN A 271 -16.10 8.30 -7.44
N GLY A 272 -16.64 7.12 -7.13
CA GLY A 272 -17.06 6.11 -8.10
C GLY A 272 -15.98 5.15 -8.55
N ILE A 273 -14.79 5.15 -7.92
CA ILE A 273 -13.69 4.24 -8.30
C ILE A 273 -13.99 2.78 -7.91
N ALA A 274 -14.58 2.54 -6.74
CA ALA A 274 -14.78 1.18 -6.25
C ALA A 274 -16.07 1.03 -5.45
N GLN A 275 -16.70 -0.13 -5.58
CA GLN A 275 -17.76 -0.61 -4.71
C GLN A 275 -17.30 -1.88 -4.00
N ALA A 276 -17.58 -1.99 -2.70
CA ALA A 276 -17.31 -3.20 -1.93
C ALA A 276 -18.46 -3.48 -0.97
N SER A 277 -18.80 -4.76 -0.82
CA SER A 277 -19.88 -5.20 0.04
C SER A 277 -19.69 -6.63 0.52
N VAL A 278 -20.31 -6.98 1.65
CA VAL A 278 -20.60 -8.38 1.95
C VAL A 278 -21.98 -8.71 1.42
N VAL A 279 -22.07 -9.77 0.63
CA VAL A 279 -23.32 -10.31 0.09
C VAL A 279 -23.66 -11.61 0.80
N ARG A 280 -24.93 -11.80 1.14
CA ARG A 280 -25.47 -12.99 1.79
C ARG A 280 -26.63 -13.56 1.00
N SER A 281 -26.63 -14.89 0.86
CA SER A 281 -27.79 -15.61 0.31
C SER A 281 -28.91 -15.72 1.35
N ALA A 282 -30.11 -15.26 0.98
CA ALA A 282 -31.32 -15.37 1.80
C ALA A 282 -32.04 -16.72 1.63
N GLY A 283 -31.63 -17.54 0.65
CA GLY A 283 -32.06 -18.93 0.45
C GLY A 283 -33.13 -19.15 -0.63
N GLU A 284 -33.65 -18.08 -1.22
CA GLU A 284 -34.50 -18.09 -2.43
C GLU A 284 -33.67 -17.62 -3.64
N ASN A 285 -32.46 -18.14 -3.79
CA ASN A 285 -31.61 -17.70 -4.88
C ASN A 285 -32.14 -18.29 -6.18
N GLU A 286 -32.69 -17.44 -7.04
CA GLU A 286 -32.85 -17.81 -8.43
C GLU A 286 -31.47 -17.86 -9.09
N ILE A 287 -31.28 -18.85 -9.97
CA ILE A 287 -30.10 -18.85 -10.84
C ILE A 287 -30.18 -17.57 -11.65
N PHE A 288 -29.20 -16.69 -11.46
CA PHE A 288 -29.06 -15.50 -12.27
C PHE A 288 -27.85 -15.64 -13.18
N THR A 289 -27.97 -15.04 -14.35
CA THR A 289 -26.86 -14.81 -15.28
C THR A 289 -26.62 -13.32 -15.36
N ALA A 290 -25.36 -12.93 -15.31
CA ALA A 290 -24.93 -11.55 -15.25
C ALA A 290 -23.67 -11.33 -16.08
N GLN A 291 -23.47 -10.09 -16.46
CA GLN A 291 -22.25 -9.59 -17.06
C GLN A 291 -21.97 -8.23 -16.43
N GLN A 292 -20.73 -8.00 -16.04
CA GLN A 292 -20.29 -6.73 -15.46
C GLN A 292 -19.20 -6.17 -16.37
N ASP A 293 -19.29 -4.89 -16.71
CA ASP A 293 -18.23 -4.18 -17.43
C ASP A 293 -17.38 -3.44 -16.41
N THR A 294 -16.40 -4.15 -15.85
CA THR A 294 -15.61 -3.72 -14.69
C THR A 294 -14.14 -3.98 -14.92
N GLU A 295 -13.27 -3.14 -14.38
CA GLU A 295 -11.82 -3.36 -14.45
C GLU A 295 -11.34 -4.40 -13.43
N PHE A 296 -12.14 -4.66 -12.39
CA PHE A 296 -11.85 -5.66 -11.36
C PHE A 296 -13.15 -6.15 -10.74
N HIS A 297 -13.46 -7.44 -10.89
CA HIS A 297 -14.51 -8.13 -10.15
C HIS A 297 -13.89 -9.26 -9.36
N PHE A 298 -13.85 -9.11 -8.04
CA PHE A 298 -13.24 -10.04 -7.12
C PHE A 298 -14.23 -10.51 -6.08
N ILE A 299 -14.22 -11.81 -5.81
CA ILE A 299 -15.07 -12.46 -4.83
C ILE A 299 -14.19 -13.28 -3.89
N PHE A 300 -14.42 -13.14 -2.59
CA PHE A 300 -13.83 -13.98 -1.54
C PHE A 300 -14.93 -14.59 -0.68
N LEU A 301 -15.00 -15.91 -0.59
CA LEU A 301 -16.05 -16.61 0.14
C LEU A 301 -15.75 -16.59 1.64
N LEU A 302 -16.58 -15.89 2.41
CA LEU A 302 -16.41 -15.70 3.85
C LEU A 302 -16.98 -16.87 4.65
N ARG A 303 -18.08 -17.46 4.17
CA ARG A 303 -18.77 -18.54 4.85
C ARG A 303 -19.61 -19.35 3.86
N GLY A 304 -19.68 -20.66 4.09
CA GLY A 304 -20.56 -21.56 3.36
C GLY A 304 -19.93 -22.05 2.05
N GLY A 305 -20.71 -22.00 0.97
CA GLY A 305 -20.30 -22.50 -0.34
C GLY A 305 -20.96 -21.73 -1.48
N MET A 306 -20.34 -21.77 -2.65
CA MET A 306 -20.86 -21.11 -3.84
C MET A 306 -20.35 -21.79 -5.10
N ALA A 307 -21.19 -21.92 -6.13
CA ALA A 307 -20.79 -22.38 -7.45
C ALA A 307 -20.98 -21.27 -8.47
N ILE A 308 -19.90 -20.83 -9.09
CA ILE A 308 -19.90 -19.85 -10.18
C ILE A 308 -19.62 -20.58 -11.48
N GLN A 309 -20.38 -20.29 -12.52
CA GLN A 309 -20.12 -20.75 -13.88
C GLN A 309 -19.80 -19.55 -14.76
N ILE A 310 -18.74 -19.61 -15.55
CA ILE A 310 -18.30 -18.54 -16.44
C ILE A 310 -18.45 -19.00 -17.89
N GLN A 311 -19.00 -18.14 -18.75
CA GLN A 311 -19.30 -18.40 -20.16
C GLN A 311 -20.06 -19.71 -20.42
N GLY A 312 -20.90 -20.13 -19.47
CA GLY A 312 -21.69 -21.37 -19.57
C GLY A 312 -20.87 -22.67 -19.65
N LYS A 313 -19.55 -22.63 -19.43
CA LYS A 313 -18.67 -23.80 -19.59
C LYS A 313 -17.86 -24.10 -18.33
N ASP A 314 -17.14 -23.11 -17.82
CA ASP A 314 -16.19 -23.33 -16.74
C ASP A 314 -16.89 -23.18 -15.40
N LYS A 315 -16.89 -24.24 -14.61
CA LYS A 315 -17.55 -24.28 -13.29
C LYS A 315 -16.52 -24.26 -12.17
N TYR A 316 -16.73 -23.36 -11.21
CA TYR A 316 -15.90 -23.16 -10.02
C TYR A 316 -16.75 -23.29 -8.75
N ASP A 317 -16.62 -24.42 -8.05
CA ASP A 317 -17.23 -24.61 -6.73
C ASP A 317 -16.30 -24.07 -5.65
N LEU A 318 -16.62 -22.95 -4.99
CA LEU A 318 -15.85 -22.26 -3.96
C LEU A 318 -16.30 -22.68 -2.54
N GLY A 319 -15.33 -22.83 -1.64
CA GLY A 319 -15.52 -23.01 -0.21
C GLY A 319 -14.98 -21.83 0.61
N GLU A 320 -15.22 -21.86 1.93
CA GLU A 320 -14.76 -20.82 2.85
C GLU A 320 -13.26 -20.52 2.72
N GLY A 321 -12.92 -19.24 2.56
CA GLY A 321 -11.58 -18.74 2.32
C GLY A 321 -11.09 -18.84 0.87
N ASP A 322 -11.87 -19.40 -0.05
CA ASP A 322 -11.54 -19.38 -1.47
C ASP A 322 -11.86 -18.03 -2.10
N SER A 323 -11.15 -17.68 -3.16
CA SER A 323 -11.45 -16.50 -3.97
C SER A 323 -11.49 -16.79 -5.46
N ILE A 324 -12.17 -15.94 -6.20
CA ILE A 324 -12.18 -15.92 -7.66
C ILE A 324 -12.18 -14.49 -8.19
N THR A 325 -11.56 -14.28 -9.34
CA THR A 325 -11.81 -13.09 -10.17
C THR A 325 -12.61 -13.45 -11.42
N ILE A 326 -13.45 -12.49 -11.84
CA ILE A 326 -14.28 -12.61 -13.05
C ILE A 326 -13.88 -11.45 -13.98
N PRO A 327 -13.33 -11.72 -15.17
CA PRO A 327 -13.01 -10.65 -16.11
C PRO A 327 -14.24 -9.88 -16.58
N GLY A 328 -14.06 -8.58 -16.79
CA GLY A 328 -15.07 -7.68 -17.34
C GLY A 328 -15.56 -8.17 -18.71
N GLY A 329 -16.86 -7.99 -18.95
CA GLY A 329 -17.52 -8.42 -20.17
C GLY A 329 -17.70 -9.94 -20.29
N MET A 330 -17.25 -10.76 -19.34
CA MET A 330 -17.59 -12.18 -19.31
C MET A 330 -18.94 -12.42 -18.63
N GLU A 331 -19.75 -13.25 -19.26
CA GLU A 331 -20.98 -13.74 -18.65
C GLU A 331 -20.64 -14.72 -17.52
N TYR A 332 -21.27 -14.58 -16.37
CA TYR A 332 -21.21 -15.53 -15.26
C TYR A 332 -22.60 -15.80 -14.68
N SER A 333 -22.77 -16.98 -14.10
CA SER A 333 -23.96 -17.34 -13.34
C SER A 333 -23.59 -17.89 -11.97
N MET A 334 -24.45 -17.64 -10.98
CA MET A 334 -24.34 -18.21 -9.65
C MET A 334 -25.37 -19.34 -9.50
N ASN A 335 -24.93 -20.57 -9.77
CA ASN A 335 -25.82 -21.72 -9.91
C ASN A 335 -26.23 -22.33 -8.57
N ASN A 336 -25.40 -22.16 -7.55
CA ASN A 336 -25.67 -22.66 -6.21
C ASN A 336 -24.98 -21.77 -5.19
N CYS A 337 -25.72 -21.25 -4.21
CA CYS A 337 -25.16 -20.55 -3.06
C CYS A 337 -26.12 -20.82 -1.90
N PRO A 338 -25.83 -21.79 -1.01
CA PRO A 338 -26.77 -22.17 0.04
C PRO A 338 -27.17 -20.99 0.94
N LYS A 339 -28.38 -21.06 1.51
CA LYS A 339 -28.87 -20.06 2.45
C LYS A 339 -27.86 -19.81 3.56
N GLY A 340 -27.55 -18.53 3.80
CA GLY A 340 -26.58 -18.11 4.82
C GLY A 340 -25.12 -18.19 4.40
N SER A 341 -24.81 -18.58 3.16
CA SER A 341 -23.50 -18.31 2.56
C SER A 341 -23.27 -16.80 2.48
N GLU A 342 -22.04 -16.38 2.79
CA GLU A 342 -21.62 -14.97 2.73
C GLU A 342 -20.32 -14.85 1.94
N PHE A 343 -20.22 -13.85 1.08
CA PHE A 343 -19.00 -13.55 0.34
C PHE A 343 -18.73 -12.04 0.31
N LEU A 344 -17.46 -11.68 0.33
CA LEU A 344 -16.99 -10.33 0.07
C LEU A 344 -16.90 -10.16 -1.44
N GLU A 345 -17.53 -9.11 -1.96
CA GLU A 345 -17.43 -8.70 -3.36
C GLU A 345 -16.81 -7.31 -3.46
N ILE A 346 -15.86 -7.16 -4.37
CA ILE A 346 -15.29 -5.88 -4.78
C ILE A 346 -15.45 -5.72 -6.29
N LEU A 347 -15.94 -4.55 -6.69
CA LEU A 347 -16.11 -4.10 -8.08
C LEU A 347 -15.38 -2.77 -8.27
N PHE A 348 -14.70 -2.61 -9.41
CA PHE A 348 -14.14 -1.36 -9.88
C PHE A 348 -14.67 -1.01 -11.27
#